data_AF-A0A067NCT3-F1
#
_entry.id   AF-A0A067NCT3-F1
#
_cell.length_a   1.000
_cell.length_b   1.000
_cell.length_c   1.000
_cell.angle_alpha   90.00
_cell.angle_beta   90.00
_cell.angle_gamma   90.00
#
_symmetry.space_group_name_H-M   'P 1'
#
loop_
_entity.id
_entity.type
_entity.pdbx_description
1 polymer ?
#
loop_
_entity_poly.entity_id
_entity_poly.type
_entity_poly.pdbx_seq_one_letter_code
_entity_poly.pdbx_strand_id
1 'polypeptide(L)'
;MGRQAGPSPPFGLCLVQSMFIYAAPAMNACVCLCFALELFFSVFGATTQTRTSFKWKLLIVSLPYVTTFLVCLEVLTIGLINRNLVERNAIGMYCHLSISAPSIVTGVIVIFVMISVLPVVAIVIFMFMRNWSNFRTLCAEENGGVPRRMMIRFGIFCILPLPIVTISLVSWQFSDRSPSAAPLAIVIATLPIMIALIFGTQWDILHVWMFWKRHPHPVYPMSPVKPIAAPLSREEVELDIKPSLSNV
;
A
#
# COMPACT_ATOMS: atom_id res chain seq x y z
N MET A 1 21.86 -5.54 -14.88
CA MET A 1 23.20 -5.76 -14.28
C MET A 1 24.09 -6.35 -15.38
N GLY A 2 25.21 -5.73 -15.75
CA GLY A 2 26.04 -6.24 -16.87
C GLY A 2 27.17 -5.32 -17.36
N ARG A 3 27.23 -4.07 -16.88
CA ARG A 3 28.31 -3.10 -17.19
C ARG A 3 28.94 -2.53 -15.91
N GLN A 4 29.07 -3.35 -14.85
CA GLN A 4 29.67 -2.93 -13.58
C GLN A 4 31.20 -2.81 -13.63
N ALA A 5 31.87 -3.57 -14.50
CA ALA A 5 33.27 -3.35 -14.85
C ALA A 5 33.29 -3.12 -16.37
N GLY A 6 33.78 -1.96 -16.81
CA GLY A 6 33.81 -1.61 -18.23
C GLY A 6 33.42 -0.16 -18.54
N PRO A 7 33.32 0.19 -19.83
CA PRO A 7 33.02 1.54 -20.29
C PRO A 7 31.66 2.03 -19.78
N SER A 8 31.48 3.35 -19.73
CA SER A 8 30.24 3.98 -19.26
C SER A 8 29.03 3.44 -20.04
N PRO A 9 27.90 3.16 -19.35
CA PRO A 9 26.69 2.70 -20.02
C PRO A 9 26.16 3.79 -20.97
N PRO A 10 25.42 3.41 -22.03
CA PRO A 10 24.83 4.40 -22.92
C PRO A 10 23.90 5.32 -22.14
N PHE A 11 23.92 6.61 -22.50
CA PHE A 11 23.22 7.68 -21.78
C PHE A 11 21.77 7.35 -21.43
N GLY A 12 20.99 6.81 -22.38
CA GLY A 12 19.58 6.49 -22.15
C GLY A 12 19.35 5.45 -21.05
N LEU A 13 20.19 4.41 -20.97
CA LEU A 13 20.10 3.42 -19.88
C LEU A 13 20.47 4.03 -18.54
N CYS A 14 21.51 4.88 -18.53
CA CYS A 14 21.97 5.57 -17.34
C CYS A 14 20.89 6.53 -16.80
N LEU A 15 20.24 7.28 -17.70
CA LEU A 15 19.16 8.19 -17.37
C LEU A 15 17.93 7.46 -16.83
N VAL A 16 17.48 6.39 -17.50
CA VAL A 16 16.34 5.59 -17.02
C VAL A 16 16.63 4.97 -15.66
N GLN A 17 17.87 4.50 -15.42
CA GLN A 17 18.27 4.00 -14.12
C GLN A 17 18.17 5.10 -13.05
N SER A 18 18.69 6.30 -13.32
CA SER A 18 18.59 7.45 -12.42
C SER A 18 17.13 7.80 -12.11
N MET A 19 16.24 7.80 -13.12
CA MET A 19 14.81 8.09 -12.93
C MET A 19 14.19 7.16 -11.88
N PHE A 20 14.42 5.85 -11.99
CA PHE A 20 13.89 4.88 -11.03
C PHE A 20 14.53 4.99 -9.64
N ILE A 21 15.82 5.32 -9.56
CA ILE A 21 16.51 5.51 -8.27
C ILE A 21 15.89 6.66 -7.47
N TYR A 22 15.58 7.78 -8.11
CA TYR A 22 14.96 8.92 -7.44
C TYR A 22 13.45 8.72 -7.22
N ALA A 23 12.75 8.04 -8.13
CA ALA A 23 11.31 7.84 -8.01
C ALA A 23 10.92 6.74 -6.99
N ALA A 24 11.75 5.71 -6.81
CA ALA A 24 11.42 4.57 -5.95
C ALA A 24 11.19 4.94 -4.46
N PRO A 25 12.04 5.77 -3.81
CA PRO A 25 11.78 6.18 -2.43
C PRO A 25 10.47 6.96 -2.27
N ALA A 26 10.17 7.89 -3.19
CA ALA A 26 8.93 8.67 -3.17
C ALA A 26 7.70 7.79 -3.40
N MET A 27 7.78 6.84 -4.35
CA MET A 27 6.74 5.85 -4.59
C MET A 27 6.47 5.01 -3.34
N ASN A 28 7.52 4.46 -2.72
CA ASN A 28 7.41 3.64 -1.52
C ASN A 28 6.76 4.40 -0.36
N ALA A 29 7.16 5.66 -0.13
CA ALA A 29 6.53 6.49 0.89
C ALA A 29 5.02 6.68 0.62
N CYS A 30 4.65 6.98 -0.63
CA CYS A 30 3.25 7.10 -1.02
C CYS A 30 2.47 5.79 -0.84
N VAL A 31 3.05 4.64 -1.19
CA VAL A 31 2.46 3.32 -0.96
C VAL A 31 2.22 3.08 0.53
N CYS A 32 3.18 3.43 1.40
CA CYS A 32 3.02 3.35 2.86
C CYS A 32 1.81 4.17 3.33
N LEU A 33 1.66 5.41 2.84
CA LEU A 33 0.52 6.26 3.16
C LEU A 33 -0.80 5.67 2.66
N CYS A 34 -0.83 5.17 1.43
CA CYS A 34 -2.03 4.56 0.86
C CYS A 34 -2.51 3.38 1.70
N PHE A 35 -1.57 2.50 2.08
CA PHE A 35 -1.89 1.36 2.91
C PHE A 35 -2.34 1.79 4.32
N ALA A 36 -1.66 2.78 4.93
CA ALA A 36 -2.02 3.29 6.25
C ALA A 36 -3.44 3.87 6.26
N LEU A 37 -3.81 4.63 5.22
CA LEU A 37 -5.15 5.18 5.05
C LEU A 37 -6.18 4.08 4.79
N GLU A 38 -5.89 3.11 3.93
CA GLU A 38 -6.80 1.99 3.68
C GLU A 38 -7.08 1.20 4.95
N LEU A 39 -6.05 0.92 5.75
CA LEU A 39 -6.20 0.23 7.03
C LEU A 39 -6.99 1.08 8.02
N PHE A 40 -6.69 2.38 8.12
CA PHE A 40 -7.44 3.31 8.96
C PHE A 40 -8.93 3.30 8.60
N PHE A 41 -9.28 3.48 7.33
CA PHE A 41 -10.67 3.48 6.91
C PHE A 41 -11.34 2.10 7.04
N SER A 42 -10.59 1.01 6.90
CA SER A 42 -11.13 -0.34 7.11
C SER A 42 -11.47 -0.58 8.59
N VAL A 43 -10.59 -0.18 9.50
CA VAL A 43 -10.79 -0.26 10.96
C VAL A 43 -11.92 0.68 11.41
N PHE A 44 -11.92 1.91 10.90
CA PHE A 44 -12.96 2.89 11.20
C PHE A 44 -14.33 2.47 10.66
N GLY A 45 -14.38 1.97 9.42
CA GLY A 45 -15.59 1.46 8.79
C GLY A 45 -16.15 0.23 9.50
N ALA A 46 -15.30 -0.66 10.02
CA ALA A 46 -15.72 -1.77 10.87
C ALA A 46 -16.33 -1.29 12.19
N THR A 47 -15.87 -0.16 12.73
CA THR A 47 -16.37 0.40 14.00
C THR A 47 -17.65 1.22 13.81
N THR A 48 -17.77 1.94 12.70
CA THR A 48 -18.90 2.85 12.41
C THR A 48 -19.92 2.29 11.42
N GLN A 49 -19.72 1.06 10.93
CA GLN A 49 -20.53 0.40 9.90
C GLN A 49 -20.64 1.21 8.59
N THR A 50 -19.64 2.06 8.31
CA THR A 50 -19.61 2.89 7.10
C THR A 50 -18.75 2.24 6.02
N ARG A 51 -19.27 2.19 4.79
CA ARG A 51 -18.58 1.59 3.65
C ARG A 51 -17.78 2.66 2.91
N THR A 52 -16.50 2.42 2.68
CA THR A 52 -15.67 3.31 1.86
C THR A 52 -16.09 3.28 0.40
N SER A 53 -16.21 4.47 -0.20
CA SER A 53 -16.54 4.62 -1.62
C SER A 53 -15.40 4.09 -2.51
N PHE A 54 -15.77 3.41 -3.60
CA PHE A 54 -14.80 2.94 -4.62
C PHE A 54 -13.96 4.09 -5.19
N LYS A 55 -14.57 5.26 -5.39
CA LYS A 55 -13.86 6.45 -5.90
C LYS A 55 -12.72 6.88 -4.97
N TRP A 56 -12.90 6.75 -3.66
CA TRP A 56 -11.86 7.07 -2.68
C TRP A 56 -10.69 6.10 -2.76
N LYS A 57 -10.99 4.80 -2.87
CA LYS A 57 -9.96 3.77 -3.04
C LYS A 57 -9.13 4.00 -4.31
N LEU A 58 -9.80 4.30 -5.42
CA LEU A 58 -9.13 4.60 -6.69
C LEU A 58 -8.22 5.82 -6.58
N LEU A 59 -8.69 6.89 -5.92
CA LEU A 59 -7.89 8.10 -5.70
C LEU A 59 -6.64 7.80 -4.86
N ILE A 60 -6.79 7.09 -3.74
CA ILE A 60 -5.65 6.71 -2.89
C ILE A 60 -4.64 5.88 -3.71
N VAL A 61 -5.10 4.86 -4.43
CA VAL A 61 -4.22 3.99 -5.25
C VAL A 61 -3.51 4.75 -6.37
N SER A 62 -4.10 5.83 -6.89
CA SER A 62 -3.47 6.63 -7.96
C SER A 62 -2.26 7.44 -7.50
N LEU A 63 -2.20 7.80 -6.21
CA LEU A 63 -1.16 8.66 -5.62
C LEU A 63 0.28 8.20 -5.91
N PRO A 64 0.69 6.94 -5.63
CA PRO A 64 2.06 6.50 -5.89
C PRO A 64 2.45 6.60 -7.36
N TYR A 65 1.54 6.28 -8.28
CA TYR A 65 1.81 6.33 -9.72
C TYR A 65 2.02 7.76 -10.22
N VAL A 66 1.19 8.70 -9.75
CA VAL A 66 1.33 10.11 -10.09
C VAL A 66 2.66 10.64 -9.55
N THR A 67 3.00 10.35 -8.29
CA THR A 67 4.29 10.77 -7.70
C THR A 67 5.48 10.20 -8.48
N THR A 68 5.47 8.90 -8.81
CA THR A 68 6.52 8.27 -9.62
C THR A 68 6.66 8.96 -10.97
N PHE A 69 5.55 9.22 -11.65
CA PHE A 69 5.56 9.88 -12.96
C PHE A 69 6.18 11.28 -12.88
N LEU A 70 5.81 12.08 -11.87
CA LEU A 70 6.33 13.43 -11.69
C LEU A 70 7.84 13.45 -11.40
N VAL A 71 8.34 12.58 -10.51
CA VAL A 71 9.78 12.49 -10.21
C VAL A 71 10.57 11.98 -11.42
N CYS A 72 10.03 11.00 -12.15
CA CYS A 72 10.63 10.55 -13.41
C CYS A 72 10.71 11.66 -14.45
N LEU A 73 9.65 12.47 -14.58
CA LEU A 73 9.60 13.59 -15.53
C LEU A 73 10.59 14.69 -15.17
N GLU A 74 10.77 14.99 -13.89
CA GLU A 74 11.80 15.91 -13.39
C GLU A 74 13.19 15.43 -13.80
N VAL A 75 13.56 14.19 -13.45
CA VAL A 75 14.86 13.61 -13.75
C VAL A 75 15.11 13.54 -15.26
N LEU A 76 14.11 13.16 -16.05
CA LEU A 76 14.17 13.12 -17.50
C LEU A 76 14.44 14.51 -18.08
N THR A 77 13.73 15.53 -17.61
CA THR A 77 13.87 16.91 -18.08
C THR A 77 15.28 17.44 -17.79
N ILE A 78 15.77 17.29 -16.56
CA ILE A 78 17.12 17.73 -16.16
C ILE A 78 18.19 16.98 -16.96
N GLY A 79 18.04 15.66 -17.12
CA GLY A 79 18.99 14.82 -17.86
C GLY A 79 19.04 15.14 -19.36
N LEU A 80 17.91 15.46 -19.98
CA LEU A 80 17.85 15.83 -21.40
C LEU A 80 18.44 17.22 -21.68
N ILE A 81 18.26 18.18 -20.77
CA ILE A 81 18.82 19.53 -20.89
C ILE A 81 20.35 19.47 -20.74
N ASN A 82 20.86 18.73 -19.75
CA ASN A 82 22.29 18.68 -19.43
C ASN A 82 22.80 17.24 -19.34
N ARG A 83 23.15 16.65 -20.49
CA ARG A 83 23.61 15.25 -20.56
C ARG A 83 24.84 14.95 -19.71
N ASN A 84 25.70 15.95 -19.50
CA ASN A 84 26.92 15.83 -18.70
C ASN A 84 26.65 15.65 -17.20
N LEU A 85 25.43 15.92 -16.72
CA LEU A 85 25.06 15.70 -15.32
C LEU A 85 24.75 14.24 -15.01
N VAL A 86 24.46 13.43 -16.04
CA VAL A 86 24.13 12.02 -15.86
C VAL A 86 25.42 11.23 -15.83
N GLU A 87 25.85 10.87 -14.63
CA GLU A 87 27.12 10.19 -14.42
C GLU A 87 26.96 8.95 -13.54
N ARG A 88 27.94 8.06 -13.70
CA ARG A 88 28.01 6.83 -12.93
C ARG A 88 28.63 7.15 -11.57
N ASN A 89 28.01 6.68 -10.49
CA ASN A 89 28.55 6.84 -9.15
C ASN A 89 29.99 6.27 -9.05
N ALA A 90 30.81 6.79 -8.15
CA ALA A 90 32.20 6.40 -7.93
C ALA A 90 32.40 4.89 -7.68
N ILE A 91 31.41 4.22 -7.07
CA ILE A 91 31.42 2.76 -6.81
C ILE A 91 31.05 1.96 -8.09
N GLY A 92 30.60 2.64 -9.14
CA GLY A 92 30.21 2.02 -10.39
C GLY A 92 28.87 1.27 -10.36
N MET A 93 28.15 1.22 -9.25
CA MET A 93 26.96 0.35 -9.15
C MET A 93 25.72 0.91 -9.85
N TYR A 94 25.57 2.23 -9.88
CA TYR A 94 24.40 2.90 -10.43
C TYR A 94 24.74 4.26 -11.05
N CYS A 95 23.83 4.72 -11.90
CA CYS A 95 23.81 6.08 -12.44
C CYS A 95 23.02 7.02 -11.54
N HIS A 96 23.49 8.26 -11.46
CA HIS A 96 22.85 9.33 -10.71
C HIS A 96 23.01 10.65 -11.45
N LEU A 97 22.32 11.69 -10.98
CA LEU A 97 22.61 13.04 -11.40
C LEU A 97 23.61 13.66 -10.42
N SER A 98 24.63 14.32 -10.93
CA SER A 98 25.64 15.02 -10.12
C SER A 98 25.06 16.24 -9.38
N ILE A 99 23.92 16.76 -9.84
CA ILE A 99 23.17 17.82 -9.16
C ILE A 99 22.28 17.24 -8.05
N SER A 100 22.19 17.95 -6.92
CA SER A 100 21.41 17.54 -5.75
C SER A 100 19.90 17.74 -5.88
N ALA A 101 19.41 18.41 -6.94
CA ALA A 101 18.00 18.80 -7.07
C ALA A 101 17.02 17.59 -7.00
N PRO A 102 17.17 16.51 -7.79
CA PRO A 102 16.28 15.36 -7.70
C PRO A 102 16.31 14.68 -6.33
N SER A 103 17.48 14.61 -5.70
CA SER A 103 17.65 14.06 -4.35
C SER A 103 16.87 14.87 -3.32
N ILE A 104 16.94 16.20 -3.40
CA ILE A 104 16.24 17.11 -2.49
C ILE A 104 14.73 17.00 -2.69
N VAL A 105 14.25 17.03 -3.93
CA VAL A 105 12.80 16.92 -4.24
C VAL A 105 12.24 15.60 -3.73
N THR A 106 12.86 14.47 -4.07
CA THR A 106 12.47 13.16 -3.52
C THR A 106 12.52 13.14 -2.00
N GLY A 107 13.58 13.69 -1.40
CA GLY A 107 13.74 13.76 0.06
C GLY A 107 12.61 14.53 0.75
N VAL A 108 12.25 15.71 0.23
CA VAL A 108 11.15 16.53 0.75
C VAL A 108 9.81 15.79 0.64
N ILE A 109 9.53 15.14 -0.49
CA ILE A 109 8.32 14.33 -0.68
C ILE A 109 8.27 13.22 0.38
N VAL A 110 9.36 12.46 0.55
CA VAL A 110 9.44 11.36 1.52
C VAL A 110 9.22 11.88 2.95
N ILE A 111 9.88 12.97 3.36
CA ILE A 111 9.73 13.54 4.70
C ILE A 111 8.27 13.95 4.95
N PHE A 112 7.67 14.70 4.03
CA PHE A 112 6.28 15.16 4.17
C PHE A 112 5.30 13.99 4.27
N VAL A 113 5.45 12.99 3.40
CA VAL A 113 4.60 11.79 3.42
C VAL A 113 4.82 11.01 4.71
N MET A 114 6.05 10.80 5.16
CA MET A 114 6.32 10.06 6.41
C MET A 114 5.76 10.78 7.65
N ILE A 115 5.84 12.11 7.70
CA ILE A 115 5.19 12.90 8.77
C ILE A 115 3.68 12.66 8.79
N SER A 116 3.04 12.51 7.62
CA SER A 116 1.60 12.20 7.55
C SER A 116 1.27 10.74 7.91
N VAL A 117 2.17 9.80 7.64
CA VAL A 117 1.97 8.36 7.96
C VAL A 117 2.01 8.11 9.46
N LEU A 118 2.93 8.73 10.19
CA LEU A 118 3.12 8.51 11.63
C LEU A 118 1.83 8.67 12.47
N PRO A 119 1.07 9.77 12.39
CA PRO A 119 -0.16 9.92 13.16
C PRO A 119 -1.24 8.93 12.73
N VAL A 120 -1.37 8.63 11.42
CA VAL A 120 -2.34 7.64 10.93
C VAL A 120 -2.04 6.27 11.53
N VAL A 121 -0.78 5.84 11.49
CA VAL A 121 -0.35 4.57 12.09
C VAL A 121 -0.58 4.56 13.60
N ALA A 122 -0.23 5.64 14.30
CA ALA A 122 -0.46 5.75 15.75
C ALA A 122 -1.95 5.64 16.12
N ILE A 123 -2.83 6.31 15.36
CA ILE A 123 -4.29 6.24 15.55
C ILE A 123 -4.79 4.82 15.29
N VAL A 124 -4.35 4.18 14.20
CA VAL A 124 -4.74 2.79 13.90
C VAL A 124 -4.33 1.84 15.02
N ILE A 125 -3.08 1.95 15.50
CA ILE A 125 -2.59 1.13 16.62
C ILE A 125 -3.44 1.40 17.87
N PHE A 126 -3.70 2.67 18.20
CA PHE A 126 -4.51 3.03 19.36
C PHE A 126 -5.94 2.50 19.27
N MET A 127 -6.62 2.69 18.13
CA MET A 127 -7.97 2.15 17.89
C MET A 127 -7.99 0.63 18.01
N PHE A 128 -6.96 -0.02 17.48
CA PHE A 128 -6.84 -1.46 17.52
C PHE A 128 -6.59 -1.99 18.94
N MET A 129 -5.70 -1.35 19.72
CA MET A 129 -5.46 -1.70 21.11
C MET A 129 -6.72 -1.49 21.96
N ARG A 130 -7.42 -0.37 21.77
CA ARG A 130 -8.64 -0.05 22.51
C ARG A 130 -9.77 -1.03 22.20
N ASN A 131 -9.90 -1.43 20.93
CA ASN A 131 -11.01 -2.26 20.47
C ASN A 131 -10.60 -3.74 20.28
N TRP A 132 -9.49 -4.17 20.88
CA TRP A 132 -8.90 -5.50 20.68
C TRP A 132 -9.88 -6.64 20.98
N SER A 133 -10.73 -6.49 22.01
CA SER A 133 -11.76 -7.48 22.35
C SER A 133 -12.79 -7.66 21.22
N ASN A 134 -13.28 -6.54 20.66
CA ASN A 134 -14.26 -6.54 19.57
C ASN A 134 -13.65 -7.01 18.25
N PHE A 135 -12.37 -6.73 18.02
CA PHE A 135 -11.66 -7.27 16.86
C PHE A 135 -11.42 -8.78 16.98
N ARG A 136 -11.22 -9.29 18.20
CA ARG A 136 -11.03 -10.73 18.44
C ARG A 136 -12.29 -11.52 18.08
N THR A 137 -13.48 -10.98 18.34
CA THR A 137 -14.75 -11.61 17.96
C THR A 137 -15.02 -11.49 16.45
N LEU A 138 -14.77 -10.33 15.84
CA LEU A 138 -14.91 -10.15 14.38
C LEU A 138 -13.91 -10.97 13.55
N CYS A 139 -12.72 -11.27 14.09
CA CYS A 139 -11.76 -12.18 13.45
C CYS A 139 -12.14 -13.65 13.59
N ALA A 140 -13.09 -14.01 14.46
CA ALA A 140 -13.59 -15.38 14.61
C ALA A 140 -14.70 -15.69 13.60
N GLU A 141 -15.37 -14.67 13.04
CA GLU A 141 -16.29 -14.85 11.92
C GLU A 141 -15.50 -14.98 10.60
N GLU A 142 -15.53 -16.20 10.07
CA GLU A 142 -14.76 -16.72 8.93
C GLU A 142 -14.95 -15.97 7.59
N ASN A 143 -15.89 -15.01 7.49
CA ASN A 143 -16.37 -14.51 6.20
C ASN A 143 -16.17 -13.02 5.90
N GLY A 144 -15.37 -12.26 6.67
CA GLY A 144 -15.15 -10.85 6.28
C GLY A 144 -14.25 -9.97 7.14
N GLY A 145 -13.68 -10.47 8.23
CA GLY A 145 -12.76 -9.70 9.08
C GLY A 145 -11.39 -9.47 8.42
N VAL A 146 -10.78 -8.30 8.68
CA VAL A 146 -9.40 -8.01 8.27
C VAL A 146 -8.48 -9.07 8.89
N PRO A 147 -7.76 -9.90 8.10
CA PRO A 147 -7.03 -11.03 8.66
C PRO A 147 -5.90 -10.52 9.57
N ARG A 148 -5.88 -10.98 10.82
CA ARG A 148 -4.84 -10.65 11.83
C ARG A 148 -3.39 -10.72 11.29
N ARG A 149 -3.13 -11.58 10.30
CA ARG A 149 -1.83 -11.70 9.61
C ARG A 149 -1.46 -10.45 8.78
N MET A 150 -2.42 -9.76 8.16
CA MET A 150 -2.21 -8.50 7.43
C MET A 150 -1.72 -7.39 8.37
N MET A 151 -2.30 -7.29 9.57
CA MET A 151 -1.97 -6.23 10.54
C MET A 151 -0.57 -6.38 11.13
N ILE A 152 -0.15 -7.60 11.51
CA ILE A 152 1.20 -7.85 12.02
C ILE A 152 2.25 -7.51 10.95
N ARG A 153 1.99 -7.92 9.70
CA ARG A 153 2.87 -7.63 8.56
C ARG A 153 2.97 -6.13 8.28
N PHE A 154 1.85 -5.42 8.38
CA PHE A 154 1.83 -3.97 8.25
C PHE A 154 2.64 -3.26 9.35
N GLY A 155 2.49 -3.69 10.61
CA GLY A 155 3.30 -3.15 11.71
C GLY A 155 4.80 -3.31 11.45
N ILE A 156 5.23 -4.49 10.98
CA ILE A 156 6.63 -4.74 10.59
C ILE A 156 7.04 -3.84 9.42
N PHE A 157 6.18 -3.69 8.40
CA PHE A 157 6.44 -2.86 7.23
C PHE A 157 6.53 -1.36 7.55
N CYS A 158 5.80 -0.86 8.55
CA CYS A 158 5.92 0.54 8.99
C CYS A 158 7.19 0.80 9.81
N ILE A 159 7.67 -0.19 10.56
CA ILE A 159 8.86 -0.06 11.41
C ILE A 159 10.15 -0.20 10.59
N LEU A 160 10.16 -1.10 9.59
CA LEU A 160 11.33 -1.39 8.74
C LEU A 160 11.99 -0.15 8.10
N PRO A 161 11.24 0.84 7.57
CA PRO A 161 11.81 2.05 6.98
C PRO A 161 12.35 3.06 7.99
N LEU A 162 11.91 3.02 9.26
CA LEU A 162 12.30 4.05 10.25
C LEU A 162 13.82 4.12 10.47
N PRO A 163 14.56 3.01 10.69
CA PRO A 163 16.01 3.04 10.82
C PRO A 163 16.72 3.59 9.57
N ILE A 164 16.18 3.36 8.38
CA ILE A 164 16.79 3.84 7.14
C ILE A 164 16.59 5.33 6.97
N VAL A 165 15.39 5.83 7.27
CA VAL A 165 15.12 7.27 7.26
C VAL A 165 15.98 7.97 8.30
N THR A 166 16.12 7.43 9.52
CA THR A 166 16.97 8.03 10.54
C THR A 166 18.44 8.03 10.14
N ILE A 167 18.97 6.91 9.64
CA ILE A 167 20.36 6.86 9.17
C ILE A 167 20.56 7.83 7.99
N SER A 168 19.60 7.93 7.05
CA SER A 168 19.71 8.83 5.90
C SER A 168 19.69 10.31 6.31
N LEU A 169 18.86 10.69 7.29
CA LEU A 169 18.81 12.05 7.84
C LEU A 169 20.10 12.40 8.60
N VAL A 170 20.62 11.45 9.39
CA VAL A 170 21.89 11.60 10.10
C VAL A 170 23.04 11.73 9.10
N SER A 171 23.14 10.84 8.10
CA SER A 171 24.18 10.91 7.07
C SER A 171 24.13 12.20 6.23
N TRP A 172 22.94 12.79 6.03
CA TRP A 172 22.84 14.10 5.39
C TRP A 172 23.44 15.21 6.28
N GLN A 173 23.15 15.20 7.58
CA GLN A 173 23.69 16.20 8.50
C GLN A 173 25.22 16.10 8.68
N PHE A 174 25.78 14.90 8.59
CA PHE A 174 27.22 14.64 8.77
C PHE A 174 27.97 14.47 7.44
N SER A 175 27.60 15.25 6.41
CA SER A 175 28.17 15.19 5.07
C SER A 175 29.67 15.55 5.03
N ASP A 176 30.53 14.63 5.48
CA ASP A 176 31.96 14.60 5.22
C ASP A 176 32.41 13.16 4.90
N ARG A 177 32.66 12.93 3.61
CA ARG A 177 33.69 12.03 3.03
C ARG A 177 34.04 10.74 3.80
N SER A 178 33.07 9.87 4.10
CA SER A 178 33.40 8.52 4.55
C SER A 178 33.14 7.47 3.46
N PRO A 179 34.11 6.57 3.18
CA PRO A 179 33.95 5.47 2.21
C PRO A 179 33.00 4.36 2.71
N SER A 180 32.22 4.60 3.77
CA SER A 180 31.26 3.68 4.39
C SER A 180 29.83 3.83 3.84
N ALA A 181 29.66 4.32 2.62
CA ALA A 181 28.36 4.32 1.93
C ALA A 181 27.95 2.93 1.40
N ALA A 182 28.90 1.99 1.29
CA ALA A 182 28.65 0.64 0.76
C ALA A 182 27.70 -0.21 1.65
N PRO A 183 27.86 -0.28 2.99
CA PRO A 183 26.91 -0.95 3.87
C PRO A 183 25.48 -0.40 3.75
N LEU A 184 25.33 0.93 3.65
CA LEU A 184 24.04 1.58 3.50
C LEU A 184 23.37 1.21 2.18
N ALA A 185 24.13 1.18 1.08
CA ALA A 185 23.64 0.74 -0.22
C ALA A 185 23.16 -0.72 -0.19
N ILE A 186 23.86 -1.61 0.52
CA ILE A 186 23.46 -3.02 0.69
C ILE A 186 22.16 -3.11 1.50
N VAL A 187 22.04 -2.38 2.61
CA VAL A 187 20.82 -2.35 3.43
C VAL A 187 19.62 -1.82 2.63
N ILE A 188 19.82 -0.78 1.81
CA ILE A 188 18.77 -0.27 0.94
C ILE A 188 18.38 -1.33 -0.11
N ALA A 189 19.34 -2.10 -0.62
CA ALA A 189 19.10 -3.16 -1.59
C ALA A 189 18.37 -4.39 -1.01
N THR A 190 18.42 -4.64 0.30
CA THR A 190 17.66 -5.74 0.93
C THR A 190 16.20 -5.39 1.16
N LEU A 191 15.83 -4.10 1.17
CA LEU A 191 14.45 -3.68 1.42
C LEU A 191 13.44 -4.25 0.43
N PRO A 192 13.63 -4.18 -0.90
CA PRO A 192 12.68 -4.75 -1.84
C PRO A 192 12.51 -6.25 -1.65
N ILE A 193 13.58 -6.96 -1.25
CA ILE A 193 13.52 -8.40 -0.96
C ILE A 193 12.66 -8.64 0.29
N MET A 194 12.89 -7.88 1.36
CA MET A 194 12.08 -7.98 2.58
C MET A 194 10.60 -7.65 2.33
N ILE A 195 10.33 -6.60 1.55
CA ILE A 195 8.98 -6.21 1.16
C ILE A 195 8.33 -7.32 0.33
N ALA A 196 9.03 -7.87 -0.67
CA ALA A 196 8.56 -8.96 -1.49
C ALA A 196 8.28 -10.22 -0.64
N LEU A 197 9.08 -10.50 0.39
CA LEU A 197 8.82 -11.62 1.31
C LEU A 197 7.61 -11.34 2.21
N ILE A 198 7.47 -10.13 2.76
CA ILE A 198 6.36 -9.77 3.65
C ILE A 198 5.02 -9.83 2.91
N PHE A 199 4.95 -9.24 1.71
CA PHE A 199 3.72 -9.19 0.93
C PHE A 199 3.53 -10.43 0.06
N GLY A 200 4.58 -10.91 -0.62
CA GLY A 200 4.49 -12.07 -1.52
C GLY A 200 4.19 -13.40 -0.81
N THR A 201 4.45 -13.52 0.49
CA THR A 201 4.02 -14.70 1.28
C THR A 201 2.55 -14.63 1.72
N GLN A 202 1.74 -13.71 1.19
CA GLN A 202 0.30 -13.71 1.41
C GLN A 202 -0.34 -14.83 0.59
N TRP A 203 -1.13 -15.69 1.26
CA TRP A 203 -1.84 -16.77 0.60
C TRP A 203 -2.79 -16.27 -0.49
N ASP A 204 -3.34 -15.06 -0.35
CA ASP A 204 -4.21 -14.45 -1.35
C ASP A 204 -3.44 -14.13 -2.64
N ILE A 205 -2.24 -13.56 -2.52
CA ILE A 205 -1.37 -13.26 -3.67
C ILE A 205 -0.85 -14.56 -4.28
N LEU A 206 -0.41 -15.50 -3.46
CA LEU A 206 0.03 -16.82 -3.93
C LEU A 206 -1.08 -17.54 -4.68
N HIS A 207 -2.34 -17.48 -4.22
CA HIS A 207 -3.48 -18.07 -4.92
C HIS A 207 -3.69 -17.45 -6.31
N VAL A 208 -3.64 -16.12 -6.41
CA VAL A 208 -3.76 -15.43 -7.71
C VAL A 208 -2.61 -15.82 -8.65
N TRP A 209 -1.39 -15.95 -8.14
CA TRP A 209 -0.23 -16.37 -8.92
C TRP A 209 -0.22 -17.87 -9.26
N MET A 210 -0.84 -18.70 -8.42
CA MET A 210 -1.04 -20.13 -8.65
C MET A 210 -2.28 -20.41 -9.51
N PHE A 211 -2.67 -19.51 -10.42
CA PHE A 211 -3.82 -19.69 -11.33
C PHE A 211 -3.76 -20.98 -12.18
N TRP A 212 -2.58 -21.58 -12.30
CA TRP A 212 -2.28 -22.82 -13.01
C TRP A 212 -2.79 -24.05 -12.25
N LYS A 213 -2.94 -23.94 -10.93
CA LYS A 213 -3.50 -25.00 -10.08
C LYS A 213 -5.01 -24.83 -10.11
N ARG A 214 -5.70 -25.52 -11.04
CA ARG A 214 -7.17 -25.57 -11.08
C ARG A 214 -7.68 -25.92 -9.69
N HIS A 215 -8.35 -24.97 -9.03
CA HIS A 215 -9.08 -25.27 -7.82
C HIS A 215 -10.24 -26.20 -8.18
N PRO A 216 -10.42 -27.32 -7.46
CA PRO A 216 -11.70 -28.02 -7.49
C PRO A 216 -12.76 -26.98 -7.11
N HIS A 217 -13.76 -26.79 -7.97
CA HIS A 217 -14.89 -25.93 -7.65
C HIS A 217 -15.40 -26.31 -6.26
N PRO A 218 -15.51 -25.37 -5.30
CA PRO A 218 -16.21 -25.65 -4.07
C PRO A 218 -17.63 -26.06 -4.48
N VAL A 219 -17.96 -27.32 -4.24
CA VAL A 219 -19.34 -27.80 -4.29
C VAL A 219 -20.03 -27.03 -3.16
N TYR A 220 -20.62 -25.88 -3.48
CA TYR A 220 -21.44 -25.18 -2.52
C TYR A 220 -22.52 -26.18 -2.09
N PRO A 221 -22.63 -26.53 -0.79
CA PRO A 221 -23.77 -27.28 -0.33
C PRO A 221 -24.99 -26.47 -0.73
N MET A 222 -25.87 -27.07 -1.54
CA MET A 222 -27.12 -26.45 -1.95
C MET A 222 -27.76 -25.89 -0.69
N SER A 223 -27.96 -24.57 -0.68
CA SER A 223 -28.64 -23.87 0.41
C SER A 223 -29.92 -24.66 0.73
N PRO A 224 -30.20 -24.97 2.02
CA PRO A 224 -31.42 -25.68 2.38
C PRO A 224 -32.58 -24.92 1.75
N VAL A 225 -33.30 -25.60 0.86
CA VAL A 225 -34.53 -25.08 0.26
C VAL A 225 -35.38 -24.56 1.41
N LYS A 226 -35.55 -23.25 1.48
CA LYS A 226 -36.39 -22.59 2.48
C LYS A 226 -37.76 -23.27 2.36
N PRO A 227 -38.26 -23.97 3.39
CA PRO A 227 -39.55 -24.64 3.29
C PRO A 227 -40.58 -23.60 2.88
N ILE A 228 -41.29 -23.89 1.79
CA ILE A 228 -42.39 -23.10 1.27
C ILE A 228 -43.30 -22.83 2.47
N ALA A 229 -43.45 -21.55 2.80
CA ALA A 229 -44.30 -21.11 3.89
C ALA A 229 -45.67 -21.77 3.72
N ALA A 230 -46.14 -22.41 4.80
CA ALA A 230 -47.46 -23.01 4.85
C ALA A 230 -48.51 -22.00 4.37
N PRO A 231 -49.54 -22.43 3.62
CA PRO A 231 -50.60 -21.54 3.17
C PRO A 231 -51.22 -20.82 4.37
N LEU A 232 -51.30 -19.50 4.29
CA LEU A 232 -52.00 -18.65 5.26
C LEU A 232 -53.39 -19.23 5.52
N SER A 233 -53.73 -19.38 6.80
CA SER A 233 -55.07 -19.71 7.25
C SER A 233 -56.07 -18.68 6.74
N ARG A 234 -57.19 -19.20 6.23
CA ARG A 234 -58.27 -18.50 5.53
C ARG A 234 -59.21 -17.74 6.49
N GLU A 235 -58.69 -17.12 7.55
CA GLU A 235 -59.50 -16.50 8.62
C GLU A 235 -59.49 -14.96 8.64
N GLU A 236 -58.65 -14.27 7.86
CA GLU A 236 -58.58 -12.80 7.88
C GLU A 236 -59.40 -12.08 6.77
N VAL A 237 -60.23 -12.78 5.98
CA VAL A 237 -61.00 -12.13 4.89
C VAL A 237 -62.44 -11.75 5.31
N GLU A 238 -62.90 -12.09 6.50
CA GLU A 238 -64.33 -11.99 6.86
C GLU A 238 -64.69 -10.88 7.87
N LEU A 239 -64.01 -9.72 7.87
CA LEU A 239 -64.31 -8.64 8.82
C LEU A 239 -64.53 -7.24 8.26
N ASP A 240 -64.58 -7.05 6.94
CA ASP A 240 -64.72 -5.69 6.36
C ASP A 240 -65.89 -5.51 5.37
N ILE A 241 -67.02 -6.17 5.63
CA ILE A 241 -68.29 -5.83 5.00
C ILE A 241 -69.31 -5.47 6.07
N LYS A 242 -69.23 -4.23 6.57
CA LYS A 242 -70.29 -3.61 7.37
C LYS A 242 -71.11 -2.69 6.45
N PRO A 243 -72.37 -3.03 6.11
CA PRO A 243 -73.21 -2.17 5.30
C PRO A 243 -73.70 -0.98 6.15
N SER A 244 -73.42 0.25 5.72
CA SER A 244 -74.08 1.43 6.26
C SER A 244 -75.48 1.53 5.65
N LEU A 245 -76.49 1.37 6.49
CA LEU A 245 -77.88 1.62 6.13
C LEU A 245 -78.59 2.29 7.31
N SER A 246 -79.34 3.34 6.99
CA SER A 246 -80.26 4.14 7.81
C SER A 246 -79.63 5.16 8.78
N ASN A 247 -80.16 6.38 9.00
CA ASN A 247 -81.32 7.11 8.46
C ASN A 247 -81.26 8.57 8.99
N VAL A 248 -82.09 9.42 8.37
CA VAL A 248 -82.53 10.80 8.71
C VAL A 248 -81.77 11.93 8.00
#